data_AF-A0A7I7R056-F1
#
_entry.id   AF-A0A7I7R056-F1
#
_cell.length_a   1.000
_cell.length_b   1.000
_cell.length_c   1.000
_cell.angle_alpha   90.00
_cell.angle_beta   90.00
_cell.angle_gamma   90.00
#
_symmetry.space_group_name_H-M   'P 1'
#
loop_
_entity.id
_entity.type
_entity.pdbx_description
1 polymer ?
#
loop_
_entity_poly.entity_id
_entity_poly.type
_entity_poly.pdbx_seq_one_letter_code
_entity_poly.pdbx_strand_id
1 'polypeptide(L)' 'MGAGCRRHRHLTLDDPTGSANVMNEHYQEFMHNAVERLAAEKDSITGVVITSAKKTFAGGDSRA' A
#
# COMPACT_ATOMS: atom_id res chain seq x y z
N MET A 1 -25.67 13.46 15.59
CA MET A 1 -24.65 12.40 15.38
C MET A 1 -23.78 12.85 14.22
N GLY A 2 -22.64 13.48 14.50
CA GLY A 2 -21.78 14.03 13.45
C GLY A 2 -21.12 12.90 12.69
N ALA A 3 -21.23 12.89 11.36
CA ALA A 3 -20.42 12.03 10.52
C ALA A 3 -18.95 12.33 10.82
N GLY A 4 -18.29 11.48 11.61
CA GLY A 4 -16.84 11.57 11.80
C GLY A 4 -16.21 11.62 10.42
N CYS A 5 -15.37 12.64 10.17
CA CYS A 5 -14.72 12.86 8.89
C CYS A 5 -13.92 11.60 8.54
N ARG A 6 -14.54 10.70 7.75
CA ARG A 6 -13.87 9.51 7.25
C ARG A 6 -12.74 9.99 6.34
N ARG A 7 -11.53 9.54 6.62
CA ARG A 7 -10.31 9.99 5.96
C ARG A 7 -9.83 8.92 4.98
N HIS A 8 -9.14 9.35 3.93
CA HIS A 8 -8.41 8.43 3.07
C HIS A 8 -7.16 7.90 3.80
N ARG A 9 -6.79 6.65 3.50
CA ARG A 9 -5.51 6.07 3.90
C ARG A 9 -4.53 6.15 2.73
N HIS A 10 -3.31 6.58 3.00
CA HIS A 10 -2.24 6.59 2.02
C HIS A 10 -1.32 5.40 2.30
N LEU A 11 -1.09 4.58 1.28
CA LEU A 11 -0.09 3.51 1.29
C LEU A 11 1.00 3.89 0.29
N THR A 12 2.24 4.02 0.76
CA THR A 12 3.37 4.36 -0.10
C THR A 12 4.25 3.13 -0.27
N LEU A 13 4.35 2.63 -1.49
CA LEU A 13 5.28 1.57 -1.87
C LEU A 13 6.68 2.17 -1.99
N ASP A 14 7.58 1.74 -1.12
CA ASP A 14 8.97 2.17 -1.07
C ASP A 14 9.88 1.01 -0.68
N ASP A 15 10.11 0.07 -1.61
CA ASP A 15 11.03 -1.02 -1.35
C ASP A 15 12.47 -0.47 -1.18
N PRO A 16 13.11 -0.64 0.00
CA PRO A 16 14.46 -0.13 0.24
C PRO A 16 15.54 -0.92 -0.51
N THR A 17 15.22 -2.11 -1.05
CA THR A 17 16.18 -3.02 -1.66
C THR A 17 16.43 -2.75 -3.15
N GLY A 18 15.64 -1.88 -3.78
CA GLY A 18 15.69 -1.65 -5.22
C GLY A 18 15.26 -0.25 -5.67
N SER A 19 15.54 0.05 -6.94
CA SER A 19 15.13 1.30 -7.60
C SER A 19 13.67 1.29 -8.07
N ALA A 20 13.02 0.14 -8.04
CA ALA A 20 11.61 -0.07 -8.37
C ALA A 20 10.97 -0.98 -7.32
N ASN A 21 9.65 -0.83 -7.11
CA ASN A 21 8.89 -1.78 -6.31
C ASN A 21 8.65 -3.04 -7.14
N VAL A 22 9.03 -4.20 -6.61
CA VAL A 22 8.83 -5.51 -7.24
C VAL A 22 7.98 -6.40 -6.33
N MET A 23 7.28 -7.38 -6.89
CA MET A 23 6.41 -8.29 -6.13
C MET A 23 7.19 -9.42 -5.43
N ASN A 24 8.15 -9.03 -4.58
CA ASN A 24 8.96 -9.94 -3.76
C ASN A 24 8.28 -10.27 -2.42
N GLU A 25 8.96 -11.02 -1.55
CA GLU A 25 8.47 -11.39 -0.21
C GLU A 25 8.18 -10.16 0.66
N HIS A 26 9.01 -9.12 0.58
CA HIS A 26 8.82 -7.89 1.35
C HIS A 26 7.54 -7.15 0.93
N TYR A 27 7.27 -7.07 -0.38
CA TYR A 27 6.00 -6.54 -0.88
C TYR A 27 4.80 -7.37 -0.40
N GLN A 28 4.91 -8.70 -0.42
CA GLN A 28 3.82 -9.58 0.03
C GLN A 28 3.52 -9.37 1.52
N GLU A 29 4.54 -9.35 2.37
CA GLU A 29 4.39 -9.12 3.80
C GLU A 29 3.82 -7.72 4.09
N PHE A 30 4.35 -6.69 3.43
CA PHE A 30 3.86 -5.31 3.56
C PHE A 30 2.38 -5.20 3.17
N MET A 31 2.00 -5.75 2.01
CA MET A 31 0.62 -5.67 1.52
C MET A 31 -0.34 -6.50 2.38
N HIS A 32 0.09 -7.65 2.90
CA HIS A 32 -0.70 -8.45 3.83
C HIS A 32 -1.06 -7.64 5.08
N ASN A 33 -0.05 -7.11 5.77
CA ASN A 33 -0.25 -6.29 6.97
C ASN A 33 -1.10 -5.04 6.68
N ALA A 34 -0.87 -4.38 5.54
CA ALA A 34 -1.65 -3.21 5.15
C ALA A 34 -3.13 -3.56 4.93
N VAL A 35 -3.43 -4.66 4.23
CA VAL A 35 -4.80 -5.11 3.98
C VAL A 35 -5.50 -5.52 5.27
N GLU A 36 -4.84 -6.26 6.16
CA GLU A 36 -5.41 -6.64 7.46
C GLU A 36 -5.82 -5.42 8.27
N ARG A 37 -4.95 -4.41 8.32
CA ARG A 37 -5.25 -3.15 9.01
C ARG A 37 -6.41 -2.40 8.35
N LEU A 38 -6.44 -2.30 7.03
CA LEU A 38 -7.52 -1.62 6.31
C LEU A 38 -8.88 -2.32 6.52
N ALA A 39 -8.89 -3.65 6.60
CA ALA A 39 -10.08 -4.42 6.91
C ALA A 39 -10.60 -4.14 8.32
N ALA A 40 -9.70 -4.03 9.31
CA ALA A 40 -10.05 -3.68 10.69
C ALA A 40 -10.59 -2.24 10.83
N GLU A 41 -10.11 -1.32 9.98
CA GLU A 41 -10.47 0.10 10.01
C GLU A 41 -11.58 0.50 9.02
N LYS A 42 -12.18 -0.45 8.29
CA LYS A 42 -13.05 -0.19 7.11
C LYS A 42 -14.18 0.83 7.34
N ASP A 43 -14.78 0.84 8.53
CA ASP A 43 -15.91 1.74 8.84
C ASP A 43 -15.47 3.19 9.09
N SER A 44 -14.17 3.41 9.30
CA SER A 44 -13.56 4.71 9.60
C SER A 44 -12.90 5.39 8.39
N ILE A 45 -12.76 4.68 7.27
CA ILE A 45 -12.07 5.17 6.06
C ILE A 45 -13.03 5.26 4.87
N THR A 46 -12.78 6.20 3.96
CA THR A 46 -13.57 6.36 2.72
C THR A 46 -12.92 5.73 1.51
N GLY A 47 -11.62 5.45 1.58
CA GLY A 47 -10.86 4.91 0.46
C GLY A 47 -9.37 4.87 0.75
N VAL A 48 -8.63 4.30 -0.18
CA VAL A 48 -7.20 4.09 -0.09
C VAL A 48 -6.53 4.67 -1.33
N VAL A 49 -5.47 5.46 -1.12
CA VAL A 49 -4.59 5.95 -2.17
C VAL A 49 -3.30 5.17 -2.09
N ILE A 50 -2.97 4.43 -3.16
CA ILE A 50 -1.69 3.73 -3.28
C ILE A 50 -0.75 4.62 -4.09
N THR A 51 0.41 4.91 -3.54
CA THR A 51 1.44 5.76 -4.15
C THR A 51 2.76 5.01 -4.22
N SER A 52 3.66 5.45 -5.08
CA SER A 52 5.04 4.95 -5.14
C SER A 52 5.99 6.07 -4.73
N ALA A 53 6.99 5.75 -3.91
CA ALA A 53 8.12 6.65 -3.63
C ALA A 53 9.20 6.58 -4.72
N LYS A 54 9.05 5.68 -5.69
CA LYS A 54 10.00 5.47 -6.80
C LYS A 54 9.51 6.17 -8.07
N LYS A 55 10.41 6.34 -9.05
CA LYS A 55 10.08 6.93 -10.37
C LYS A 55 9.10 6.08 -11.16
N THR A 56 9.10 4.78 -10.94
CA THR A 56 8.15 3.82 -11.51
C THR A 56 7.20 3.32 -10.43
N PHE A 57 5.95 3.03 -10.80
CA PHE A 57 4.94 2.60 -9.82
C PHE A 57 5.23 1.19 -9.31
N ALA A 58 5.42 0.25 -10.24
CA ALA A 58 5.90 -1.10 -9.99
C ALA A 58 6.70 -1.57 -11.22
N GLY A 59 7.77 -2.31 -10.99
CA GLY A 59 8.48 -3.07 -12.02
C GLY A 59 8.10 -4.54 -11.89
N GLY A 60 7.85 -5.21 -13.01
CA GLY A 60 7.74 -6.67 -12.99
C GLY A 60 9.07 -7.29 -12.56
N ASP A 61 9.03 -8.32 -11.71
CA ASP A 61 10.20 -9.18 -11.55
C ASP A 61 10.50 -9.81 -12.91
N SER A 62 11.71 -9.56 -13.43
CA SER A 62 12.11 -10.04 -14.76
C SER A 62 12.71 -11.45 -14.71
N ARG A 63 12.68 -12.13 -13.56
CA ARG A 63 13.09 -13.53 -13.47
C ARG A 63 11.94 -14.47 -13.83
N ALA A 64 11.84 -14.74 -15.14
CA ALA A 64 11.44 -16.05 -15.62
C ALA A 64 12.53 -17.10 -15.33
#